data_AF-A0A453J751-F1
#
_entry.id   AF-A0A453J751-F1
#
_cell.length_a   1.000
_cell.length_b   1.000
_cell.length_c   1.000
_cell.angle_alpha   90.00
_cell.angle_beta   90.00
_cell.angle_gamma   90.00
#
_symmetry.space_group_name_H-M   'P 1'
#
loop_
_entity.id
_entity.type
_entity.pdbx_description
1 polymer ?
#
loop_
_entity_poly.entity_id
_entity_poly.type
_entity_poly.pdbx_seq_one_letter_code
_entity_poly.pdbx_strand_id
1 'polypeptide(L)'
;AVAAMSDDPIKEWILTEGKATQITGTSSIGGGCINAAQRYDTDAGSFFVKTNRRIGPAMFEGEALGLKAMYDTKSIRVPLPYKVGSLPTGGSFIIMEFIQFGRSRGDQSALGRKLAEMHKSAKSDKGYGFYVENTI
;
A
#
# COMPACT_ATOMS: atom_id res chain seq x y z
N ALA A 1 8.42 -14.99 28.42
CA ALA A 1 8.11 -15.89 27.30
C ALA A 1 8.26 -15.07 26.02
N VAL A 2 9.31 -15.33 25.24
CA VAL A 2 9.54 -14.66 23.95
C VAL A 2 8.53 -15.27 22.97
N ALA A 3 7.62 -14.44 22.44
CA ALA A 3 6.69 -14.88 21.41
C ALA A 3 7.49 -15.45 20.23
N ALA A 4 7.15 -16.66 19.79
CA ALA A 4 7.71 -17.25 18.59
C ALA A 4 7.53 -16.23 17.44
N MET A 5 8.63 -15.66 16.95
CA MET A 5 8.59 -14.76 15.80
C MET A 5 8.03 -15.57 14.65
N SER A 6 6.85 -15.18 14.16
CA SER A 6 6.23 -15.84 13.03
C SER A 6 7.13 -15.73 11.81
N ASP A 7 7.32 -16.80 11.04
CA ASP A 7 7.97 -16.80 9.71
C ASP A 7 7.25 -15.92 8.66
N ASP A 8 6.29 -15.09 9.10
CA ASP A 8 5.50 -14.19 8.27
C ASP A 8 5.94 -12.75 8.53
N PRO A 9 6.80 -12.16 7.68
CA PRO A 9 7.32 -10.81 7.87
C PRO A 9 6.21 -9.74 7.83
N ILE A 10 5.03 -10.05 7.26
CA ILE A 10 3.90 -9.14 7.24
C ILE A 10 3.30 -9.02 8.65
N LYS A 11 3.07 -10.16 9.31
CA LYS A 11 2.53 -10.18 10.67
C LYS A 11 3.53 -9.61 11.66
N GLU A 12 4.81 -9.93 11.50
CA GLU A 12 5.88 -9.36 12.31
C GLU A 12 5.87 -7.83 12.23
N TRP A 13 5.85 -7.26 11.03
CA TRP A 13 5.82 -5.81 10.85
C TRP A 13 4.55 -5.20 11.46
N ILE A 14 3.37 -5.79 11.23
CA ILE A 14 2.09 -5.30 11.78
C ILE A 14 2.13 -5.23 13.33
N LEU A 15 2.66 -6.27 13.96
CA LEU A 15 2.71 -6.40 15.42
C LEU A 15 3.88 -5.62 16.07
N THR A 16 4.76 -5.02 15.27
CA THR A 16 5.91 -4.24 15.74
C THR A 16 5.80 -2.80 15.27
N GLU A 17 6.25 -2.51 14.06
CA GLU A 17 6.25 -1.18 13.45
C GLU A 17 4.82 -0.66 13.17
N GLY A 18 3.88 -1.56 12.86
CA GLY A 18 2.46 -1.26 12.70
C GLY A 18 1.74 -0.92 14.00
N LYS A 19 2.39 -1.13 15.16
CA LYS A 19 1.90 -0.81 16.51
C LYS A 19 0.59 -1.51 16.91
N ALA A 20 0.19 -2.56 16.19
CA ALA A 20 -0.85 -3.46 16.64
C ALA A 20 -0.29 -4.37 17.74
N THR A 21 -1.11 -4.70 18.73
CA THR A 21 -0.76 -5.74 19.70
C THR A 21 -1.38 -7.09 19.32
N GLN A 22 -2.43 -7.07 18.49
CA GLN A 22 -3.13 -8.28 18.05
C GLN A 22 -3.70 -8.14 16.64
N ILE A 23 -3.63 -9.22 15.86
CA ILE A 23 -4.37 -9.38 14.61
C ILE A 23 -5.65 -10.12 14.94
N THR A 24 -6.80 -9.46 14.76
CA THR A 24 -8.13 -9.99 15.10
C THR A 24 -8.78 -10.73 13.93
N GLY A 25 -8.30 -10.51 12.70
CA GLY A 25 -8.80 -11.22 11.54
C GLY A 25 -7.99 -10.95 10.28
N THR A 26 -8.12 -11.85 9.30
CA THR A 26 -7.56 -11.69 7.96
C THR A 26 -8.61 -12.08 6.93
N SER A 27 -8.84 -11.23 5.93
CA SER A 27 -9.77 -11.52 4.84
C SER A 27 -9.16 -11.21 3.49
N SER A 28 -9.37 -12.09 2.52
CA SER A 28 -8.99 -11.82 1.13
C SER A 28 -9.94 -10.78 0.55
N ILE A 29 -9.39 -9.72 -0.05
CA ILE A 29 -10.15 -8.73 -0.80
C ILE A 29 -10.09 -9.18 -2.27
N GLY A 30 -11.21 -9.70 -2.77
CA GLY A 30 -11.28 -10.31 -4.10
C GLY A 30 -11.01 -9.33 -5.26
N GLY A 31 -10.68 -9.90 -6.42
CA GLY A 31 -10.47 -9.20 -7.70
C GLY A 31 -9.33 -9.86 -8.48
N GLY A 32 -9.51 -10.12 -9.79
CA GLY A 32 -8.58 -10.85 -10.66
C GLY A 32 -7.27 -10.12 -10.98
N CYS A 33 -6.57 -9.67 -9.94
CA CYS A 33 -5.29 -8.99 -10.02
C CYS A 33 -4.15 -10.02 -10.03
N ILE A 34 -3.04 -9.65 -10.65
CA ILE A 34 -1.77 -10.40 -10.62
C ILE A 34 -1.29 -10.60 -9.17
N ASN A 35 -1.66 -9.67 -8.27
CA ASN A 35 -1.29 -9.67 -6.86
C ASN A 35 -2.47 -10.13 -5.99
N ALA A 36 -2.20 -10.95 -4.98
CA ALA A 36 -3.19 -11.29 -3.96
C ALA A 36 -3.35 -10.10 -3.00
N ALA A 37 -4.59 -9.73 -2.71
CA ALA A 37 -4.93 -8.61 -1.82
C ALA A 37 -5.61 -9.12 -0.55
N GLN A 38 -5.14 -8.66 0.60
CA GLN A 38 -5.63 -9.06 1.92
C GLN A 38 -5.87 -7.84 2.81
N ARG A 39 -6.88 -7.94 3.66
CA ARG A 39 -7.11 -7.06 4.80
C ARG A 39 -6.65 -7.77 6.06
N TYR A 40 -5.87 -7.07 6.87
CA TYR A 40 -5.53 -7.47 8.23
C TYR A 40 -6.28 -6.55 9.19
N ASP A 41 -7.16 -7.12 10.00
CA ASP A 41 -7.86 -6.40 11.06
C ASP A 41 -7.06 -6.53 12.36
N THR A 42 -6.86 -5.40 13.03
CA THR A 42 -6.05 -5.31 14.25
C THR A 42 -6.70 -4.37 15.26
N ASP A 43 -6.16 -4.35 16.48
CA ASP A 43 -6.52 -3.39 17.52
C ASP A 43 -6.02 -1.96 17.26
N ALA A 44 -5.09 -1.75 16.32
CA ALA A 44 -4.58 -0.44 15.92
C ALA A 44 -5.21 0.08 14.61
N GLY A 45 -6.23 -0.60 14.09
CA GLY A 45 -6.85 -0.32 12.79
C GLY A 45 -6.50 -1.36 11.73
N SER A 46 -7.12 -1.26 10.57
CA SER A 46 -6.92 -2.25 9.50
C SER A 46 -5.74 -1.88 8.59
N PHE A 47 -5.02 -2.89 8.13
CA PHE A 47 -3.98 -2.78 7.11
C PHE A 47 -4.41 -3.45 5.82
N PHE A 48 -4.03 -2.86 4.69
CA PHE A 48 -4.17 -3.48 3.39
C PHE A 48 -2.82 -4.01 2.94
N VAL A 49 -2.79 -5.27 2.50
CA VAL A 49 -1.56 -5.95 2.10
C VAL A 49 -1.74 -6.53 0.71
N LYS A 50 -0.81 -6.23 -0.19
CA LYS A 50 -0.67 -6.93 -1.47
C LYS A 50 0.53 -7.86 -1.40
N THR A 51 0.38 -9.07 -1.95
CA THR A 51 1.48 -10.03 -2.08
C THR A 51 1.56 -10.54 -3.52
N ASN A 52 2.78 -10.85 -3.96
CA ASN A 52 3.05 -11.56 -5.19
C ASN A 52 4.08 -12.64 -4.93
N ARG A 53 3.80 -13.90 -5.31
CA ARG A 53 4.68 -15.05 -5.02
C ARG A 53 5.81 -15.24 -6.03
N ARG A 54 5.83 -14.48 -7.13
CA ARG A 54 6.77 -14.66 -8.25
C ARG A 54 7.63 -13.43 -8.49
N ILE A 55 7.11 -12.24 -8.23
CA ILE A 55 7.77 -10.97 -8.55
C ILE A 55 8.56 -10.49 -7.32
N GLY A 56 9.80 -10.08 -7.55
CA GLY A 56 10.66 -9.45 -6.55
C GLY A 56 10.15 -8.08 -6.09
N PRO A 57 10.80 -7.45 -5.10
CA PRO A 57 10.29 -6.25 -4.44
C PRO A 57 10.22 -5.01 -5.33
N ALA A 58 11.01 -4.93 -6.41
CA ALA A 58 11.10 -3.76 -7.30
C ALA A 58 9.73 -3.24 -7.77
N MET A 59 8.78 -4.13 -8.09
CA MET A 59 7.42 -3.74 -8.48
C MET A 59 6.70 -2.97 -7.37
N PHE A 60 6.77 -3.48 -6.13
CA PHE A 60 6.13 -2.85 -4.99
C PHE A 60 6.91 -1.63 -4.48
N GLU A 61 8.22 -1.57 -4.67
CA GLU A 61 9.03 -0.37 -4.42
C GLU A 61 8.59 0.76 -5.34
N GLY A 62 8.42 0.49 -6.64
CA GLY A 62 7.86 1.45 -7.60
C GLY A 62 6.46 1.93 -7.19
N GLU A 63 5.57 1.01 -6.79
CA GLU A 63 4.23 1.35 -6.30
C GLU A 63 4.28 2.23 -5.04
N ALA A 64 5.12 1.89 -4.06
CA ALA A 64 5.27 2.67 -2.83
C ALA A 64 5.78 4.09 -3.11
N LEU A 65 6.77 4.24 -4.00
CA LEU A 65 7.30 5.55 -4.38
C LEU A 65 6.25 6.40 -5.12
N GLY A 66 5.48 5.80 -6.02
CA GLY A 66 4.38 6.48 -6.70
C GLY A 66 3.28 6.94 -5.74
N LEU A 67 2.83 6.06 -4.83
CA LEU A 67 1.86 6.40 -3.79
C LEU A 67 2.36 7.51 -2.87
N LYS A 68 3.64 7.45 -2.45
CA LYS A 68 4.26 8.47 -1.61
C LYS A 68 4.33 9.82 -2.30
N ALA A 69 4.75 9.84 -3.58
CA ALA A 69 4.78 11.07 -4.37
C ALA A 69 3.39 11.71 -4.50
N MET A 70 2.34 10.91 -4.75
CA MET A 70 0.97 11.41 -4.77
C MET A 70 0.50 11.88 -3.39
N TYR A 71 0.80 11.15 -2.32
CA TYR A 71 0.44 11.51 -0.95
C TYR A 71 1.00 12.88 -0.55
N ASP A 72 2.26 13.15 -0.90
CA ASP A 72 2.96 14.38 -0.53
C ASP A 72 2.40 15.64 -1.20
N THR A 73 1.63 15.48 -2.29
CA THR A 73 0.89 16.59 -2.90
C THR A 73 -0.26 17.12 -2.04
N LYS A 74 -0.72 16.34 -1.04
CA LYS A 74 -1.88 16.66 -0.18
C LYS A 74 -3.16 16.99 -0.97
N SER A 75 -3.32 16.40 -2.14
CA SER A 75 -4.41 16.71 -3.09
C SER A 75 -5.53 15.66 -3.07
N ILE A 76 -5.40 14.62 -3.90
CA ILE A 76 -6.28 13.44 -3.98
C ILE A 76 -5.93 12.43 -2.89
N ARG A 77 -6.95 11.70 -2.40
CA ARG A 77 -6.73 10.66 -1.40
C ARG A 77 -6.11 9.43 -2.06
N VAL A 78 -4.96 9.02 -1.56
CA VAL A 78 -4.27 7.77 -1.88
C VAL A 78 -3.96 7.02 -0.58
N PRO A 79 -3.85 5.67 -0.58
CA PRO A 79 -3.40 4.94 0.59
C PRO A 79 -1.95 5.28 0.90
N LEU A 80 -1.63 5.46 2.17
CA LEU A 80 -0.25 5.66 2.63
C LEU A 80 0.51 4.32 2.60
N PRO A 81 1.61 4.18 1.82
CA PRO A 81 2.44 2.98 1.86
C PRO A 81 3.29 2.99 3.13
N TYR A 82 3.35 1.84 3.80
CA TYR A 82 4.10 1.68 5.05
C TYR A 82 5.39 0.90 4.85
N LYS A 83 5.32 -0.26 4.19
CA LYS A 83 6.46 -1.17 4.06
C LYS A 83 6.40 -1.97 2.76
N VAL A 84 7.57 -2.15 2.14
CA VAL A 84 7.80 -3.14 1.08
C VAL A 84 8.82 -4.15 1.59
N GLY A 85 8.67 -5.42 1.19
CA GLY A 85 9.62 -6.47 1.57
C GLY A 85 9.51 -7.71 0.71
N SER A 86 10.46 -8.63 0.91
CA SER A 86 10.49 -9.95 0.27
C SER A 86 9.76 -10.98 1.14
N LEU A 87 9.15 -11.97 0.49
CA LEU A 87 8.55 -13.11 1.19
C LEU A 87 9.59 -14.25 1.34
N PRO A 88 9.61 -14.98 2.48
CA PRO A 88 10.57 -16.07 2.69
C PRO A 88 10.45 -17.21 1.67
N THR A 89 9.23 -17.44 1.16
CA THR A 89 8.93 -18.47 0.14
C THR A 89 9.24 -18.02 -1.28
N GLY A 90 9.86 -16.85 -1.46
CA GLY A 90 9.98 -16.17 -2.75
C GLY A 90 8.80 -15.26 -3.05
N GLY A 91 9.09 -14.18 -3.79
CA GLY A 91 8.15 -13.10 -4.06
C GLY A 91 8.30 -11.91 -3.13
N SER A 92 7.28 -11.05 -3.08
CA SER A 92 7.32 -9.78 -2.36
C SER A 92 5.94 -9.34 -1.87
N PHE A 93 5.92 -8.31 -1.02
CA PHE A 93 4.71 -7.71 -0.47
C PHE A 93 4.83 -6.19 -0.31
N ILE A 94 3.68 -5.53 -0.21
CA ILE A 94 3.53 -4.15 0.27
C ILE A 94 2.42 -4.06 1.31
N ILE A 95 2.68 -3.35 2.41
CA ILE A 95 1.73 -3.01 3.47
C ILE A 95 1.38 -1.54 3.34
N MET A 96 0.10 -1.20 3.36
CA MET A 96 -0.39 0.17 3.23
C MET A 96 -1.66 0.40 4.06
N GLU A 97 -2.06 1.67 4.14
CA GLU A 97 -3.31 2.09 4.75
C GLU A 97 -4.52 1.35 4.14
N PHE A 98 -5.38 0.77 5.00
CA PHE A 98 -6.67 0.29 4.55
C PHE A 98 -7.67 1.45 4.44
N ILE A 99 -8.14 1.71 3.22
CA ILE A 99 -9.22 2.66 2.96
C ILE A 99 -10.53 1.88 2.80
N GLN A 100 -11.48 2.11 3.71
CA GLN A 100 -12.81 1.54 3.58
C GLN A 100 -13.59 2.29 2.49
N PHE A 101 -13.79 1.63 1.34
CA PHE A 101 -14.66 2.18 0.30
C PHE A 101 -16.12 2.18 0.74
N GLY A 102 -16.77 3.34 0.63
CA GLY A 102 -18.18 3.51 0.90
C GLY A 102 -19.07 3.15 -0.29
N ARG A 103 -20.36 2.89 -0.03
CA ARG A 103 -21.39 2.62 -1.07
C ARG A 103 -22.09 3.88 -1.57
N SER A 104 -21.39 5.02 -1.61
CA SER A 104 -22.00 6.29 -2.02
C SER A 104 -22.03 6.45 -3.55
N ARG A 105 -22.95 7.29 -4.04
CA ARG A 105 -22.86 7.84 -5.40
C ARG A 105 -21.58 8.68 -5.46
N GLY A 106 -20.58 8.23 -6.22
CA GLY A 106 -19.28 8.90 -6.31
C GLY A 106 -19.41 10.35 -6.76
N ASP A 107 -18.47 11.21 -6.33
CA ASP A 107 -18.43 12.62 -6.70
C ASP A 107 -17.35 12.87 -7.76
N GLN A 108 -17.78 12.89 -9.03
CA GLN A 108 -16.88 13.10 -10.18
C GLN A 108 -16.29 14.52 -10.20
N SER A 109 -17.03 15.52 -9.72
CA SER A 109 -16.54 16.91 -9.68
C SER A 109 -15.43 17.05 -8.64
N ALA A 110 -15.61 16.48 -7.46
CA ALA A 110 -14.57 16.45 -6.44
C ALA A 110 -13.33 15.68 -6.91
N LEU A 111 -13.51 14.53 -7.58
CA LEU A 111 -12.40 13.78 -8.17
C LEU A 111 -11.60 14.64 -9.16
N GLY A 112 -12.29 15.26 -10.13
CA GLY A 112 -11.65 16.11 -11.15
C GLY A 112 -10.87 17.28 -10.55
N ARG A 113 -11.46 17.97 -9.55
CA ARG A 113 -10.78 19.06 -8.84
C ARG A 113 -9.54 18.58 -8.09
N LYS A 114 -9.64 17.47 -7.35
CA LYS A 114 -8.50 16.93 -6.58
C LYS A 114 -7.37 16.43 -7.49
N LEU A 115 -7.72 15.84 -8.63
CA LEU A 115 -6.74 15.43 -9.62
C LEU A 115 -6.02 16.63 -10.26
N ALA A 116 -6.76 17.71 -10.57
CA ALA A 116 -6.16 18.95 -11.08
C ALA A 116 -5.19 19.59 -10.08
N GLU A 117 -5.54 19.61 -8.78
CA GLU A 117 -4.63 20.09 -7.72
C GLU A 117 -3.36 19.24 -7.64
N MET A 118 -3.47 17.91 -7.81
CA MET A 118 -2.29 17.03 -7.88
C MET A 118 -1.34 17.45 -8.99
N HIS A 119 -1.86 17.60 -10.22
CA HIS A 119 -1.08 18.02 -11.39
C HIS A 119 -0.41 19.39 -11.21
N LYS A 120 -1.09 20.33 -10.53
CA LYS A 120 -0.56 21.68 -10.29
C LYS A 120 0.59 21.71 -9.27
N SER A 121 0.54 20.80 -8.28
CA SER A 121 1.49 20.74 -7.17
C SER A 121 2.81 20.03 -7.51
N ALA A 122 2.76 19.05 -8.42
CA ALA A 122 3.90 18.21 -8.77
C ALA A 122 4.77 18.89 -9.84
N LYS A 123 5.74 19.69 -9.41
CA LYS A 123 6.77 20.27 -10.28
C LYS A 123 8.10 19.54 -10.08
N SER A 124 8.72 19.12 -11.19
CA SER A 124 10.04 18.49 -11.20
C SER A 124 10.99 19.39 -11.98
N ASP A 125 12.13 19.72 -11.37
CA ASP A 125 13.19 20.47 -12.03
C ASP A 125 14.03 19.57 -12.96
N LYS A 126 13.75 18.26 -12.99
CA LYS A 126 14.46 17.26 -13.81
C LYS A 126 13.81 16.99 -15.17
N GLY A 127 12.76 17.73 -15.53
CA GLY A 127 11.99 17.51 -16.75
C GLY A 127 11.03 16.32 -16.65
N TYR A 128 10.72 15.70 -17.79
CA TYR A 128 9.80 14.58 -17.89
C TYR A 128 10.43 13.26 -17.43
N GLY A 129 9.61 12.39 -16.83
CA GLY A 129 10.02 11.08 -16.33
C GLY A 129 9.91 10.97 -14.81
N PHE A 130 10.38 9.85 -14.28
CA PHE A 130 10.45 9.59 -12.85
C PHE A 130 11.79 8.89 -12.56
N TYR A 131 12.28 9.01 -11.33
CA TYR A 131 13.61 8.48 -10.98
C TYR A 131 13.61 6.95 -10.75
N VAL A 132 12.45 6.31 -10.90
CA VAL A 132 12.32 4.85 -10.96
C VAL A 132 11.63 4.45 -12.25
N GLU A 133 12.07 3.31 -12.78
CA GLU A 133 11.54 2.70 -13.99
C GLU A 133 10.12 2.14 -13.79
N ASN A 134 9.43 1.89 -14.90
CA ASN A 134 8.15 1.19 -14.86
C ASN A 134 8.40 -0.31 -14.64
N THR A 135 8.02 -0.83 -13.47
CA THR A 135 8.29 -2.20 -13.01
C THR A 135 7.08 -3.12 -13.14
N ILE A 136 6.14 -2.80 -14.04
CA ILE A 136 4.88 -3.54 -14.30
C ILE A 136 5.08 -4.57 -15.40
#